data_AF-A0A1Y4DDK6-F1
#
_entry.id   AF-A0A1Y4DDK6-F1
#
_cell.length_a   1.000
_cell.length_b   1.000
_cell.length_c   1.000
_cell.angle_alpha   90.00
_cell.angle_beta   90.00
_cell.angle_gamma   90.00
#
_symmetry.space_group_name_H-M   'P 1'
#
loop_
_entity.id
_entity.type
_entity.pdbx_description
1 polymer ?
#
loop_
_entity_poly.entity_id
_entity_poly.type
_entity_poly.pdbx_seq_one_letter_code
_entity_poly.pdbx_strand_id
1 'polypeptide(L)'
;MKSKKLNRYAVFAAVVFFVGTLFPYAYAAADNSLKQLRTLVDVVEFVKENYVETTDTDKLVAGAIKGVVNELDDFSQYLDPKDYKDLKNDTRGEFGGLGMRLQMVDDFVTVMSPMPGTPAFKAGVMPGDRILFVDDKDLADMKLEDAVELMRGPVGSKVKITISRKDEKGNYKTLPDFNFKREKIVPEVVYYRMLDGKVGYLYMVDFSGHSTEEVKKALADLQKQGMQSLVLDLRFNPGGLLTGAVDIAKLFLQPDEMIVYTQGRKPEYYQEFKTSAKPDYPDVPLAVLVNQGSASASEIVAGALQDNKRAFVVGQRTFGKASVQQVLPLSGGAGLRLTIARYYTPSGRLIQRDYRDKSKAEEGGIFPDVEVIVPAEEEVKVFMQYNNIVHTPGKKDPEVKFTEKDPVLDKAVEVLTGKLSLEDAKAQSQKAAEARKAEKEAKQNKTKDAAAETSDAPAKTQGAEK
;
A
#
# COMPACT_ATOMS: atom_id res chain seq x y z
N MET A 1 37.57 -63.85 -21.41
CA MET A 1 36.19 -63.58 -21.89
C MET A 1 35.09 -63.55 -20.80
N LYS A 2 35.39 -63.47 -19.49
CA LYS A 2 34.36 -63.48 -18.42
C LYS A 2 34.01 -62.11 -17.78
N SER A 3 34.79 -61.03 -17.96
CA SER A 3 34.52 -59.75 -17.25
C SER A 3 33.50 -58.80 -17.93
N LYS A 4 33.26 -58.93 -19.24
CA LYS A 4 32.29 -58.06 -19.95
C LYS A 4 30.81 -58.39 -19.67
N LYS A 5 30.50 -59.61 -19.21
CA LYS A 5 29.11 -60.01 -18.89
C LYS A 5 28.65 -59.48 -17.52
N LEU A 6 29.54 -59.44 -16.54
CA LEU A 6 29.21 -58.97 -15.18
C LEU A 6 28.85 -57.48 -15.16
N ASN A 7 29.49 -56.67 -16.01
CA ASN A 7 29.26 -55.24 -16.10
C ASN A 7 27.88 -54.89 -16.71
N ARG A 8 27.34 -55.74 -17.59
CA ARG A 8 26.01 -55.52 -18.20
C ARG A 8 24.87 -55.78 -17.22
N TYR A 9 25.01 -56.78 -16.35
CA TYR A 9 24.02 -57.06 -15.31
C TYR A 9 24.05 -56.04 -14.18
N ALA A 10 25.23 -55.52 -13.81
CA ALA A 10 25.36 -54.45 -12.82
C ALA A 10 24.75 -53.13 -13.32
N VAL A 11 24.97 -52.75 -14.58
CA VAL A 11 24.33 -51.57 -15.19
C VAL A 11 22.82 -51.75 -15.32
N PHE A 12 22.35 -52.94 -15.72
CA PHE A 12 20.92 -53.23 -15.79
C PHE A 12 20.25 -53.19 -14.41
N ALA A 13 20.88 -53.78 -13.38
CA ALA A 13 20.39 -53.72 -12.02
C ALA A 13 20.39 -52.30 -11.46
N ALA A 14 21.40 -51.48 -11.76
CA ALA A 14 21.44 -50.08 -11.39
C ALA A 14 20.33 -49.25 -12.08
N VAL A 15 20.06 -49.50 -13.37
CA VAL A 15 18.96 -48.84 -14.10
C VAL A 15 17.59 -49.27 -13.55
N VAL A 16 17.39 -50.56 -13.28
CA VAL A 16 16.14 -51.07 -12.67
C VAL A 16 15.98 -50.56 -11.24
N PHE A 17 17.05 -50.41 -10.47
CA PHE A 17 17.00 -49.79 -9.15
C PHE A 17 16.70 -48.29 -9.24
N PHE A 18 17.31 -47.56 -10.19
CA PHE A 18 17.05 -46.13 -10.43
C PHE A 18 15.61 -45.88 -10.89
N VAL A 19 15.10 -46.69 -11.84
CA VAL A 19 13.71 -46.64 -12.31
C VAL A 19 12.73 -47.19 -11.26
N GLY A 20 13.13 -48.18 -10.46
CA GLY A 20 12.28 -48.76 -9.41
C GLY A 20 12.19 -47.93 -8.14
N THR A 21 13.12 -46.98 -7.90
CA THR A 21 13.16 -46.17 -6.68
C THR A 21 12.93 -44.68 -6.93
N LEU A 22 13.52 -44.06 -7.96
CA LEU A 22 13.31 -42.63 -8.23
C LEU A 22 12.03 -42.36 -9.03
N PHE A 23 11.63 -43.30 -9.90
CA PHE A 23 10.40 -43.18 -10.67
C PHE A 23 9.15 -43.19 -9.78
N PRO A 24 8.97 -44.07 -8.78
CA PRO A 24 7.81 -44.00 -7.88
C PRO A 24 7.80 -42.77 -6.97
N TYR A 25 8.95 -42.18 -6.60
CA TYR A 25 8.95 -40.90 -5.87
C TYR A 25 8.54 -39.71 -6.77
N ALA A 26 8.99 -39.69 -8.03
CA ALA A 26 8.53 -38.71 -9.02
C ALA A 26 7.07 -38.94 -9.43
N TYR A 27 6.63 -40.21 -9.53
CA TYR A 27 5.25 -40.59 -9.81
C TYR A 27 4.33 -40.26 -8.64
N ALA A 28 4.70 -40.52 -7.39
CA ALA A 28 3.87 -40.25 -6.21
C ALA A 28 3.63 -38.74 -5.97
N ALA A 29 4.62 -37.89 -6.24
CA ALA A 29 4.45 -36.43 -6.20
C ALA A 29 3.57 -35.92 -7.37
N ALA A 30 3.68 -36.53 -8.56
CA ALA A 30 2.79 -36.27 -9.69
C ALA A 30 1.37 -36.84 -9.48
N ASP A 31 1.23 -37.96 -8.77
CA ASP A 31 -0.03 -38.67 -8.55
C ASP A 31 -0.95 -37.88 -7.62
N ASN A 32 -0.39 -37.28 -6.57
CA ASN A 32 -1.19 -36.49 -5.62
C ASN A 32 -1.69 -35.16 -6.23
N SER A 33 -0.87 -34.49 -7.06
CA SER A 33 -1.26 -33.25 -7.75
C SER A 33 -2.25 -33.51 -8.88
N LEU A 34 -2.07 -34.59 -9.65
CA LEU A 34 -3.06 -35.02 -10.66
C LEU A 34 -4.37 -35.46 -10.02
N LYS A 35 -4.34 -36.10 -8.84
CA LYS A 35 -5.54 -36.45 -8.07
C LYS A 35 -6.33 -35.21 -7.64
N GLN A 36 -5.66 -34.18 -7.12
CA GLN A 36 -6.30 -32.92 -6.72
C GLN A 36 -6.92 -32.19 -7.91
N LEU A 37 -6.23 -32.16 -9.07
CA LEU A 37 -6.78 -31.56 -10.29
C LEU A 37 -8.01 -32.31 -10.78
N ARG A 38 -7.98 -33.66 -10.74
CA ARG A 38 -9.16 -34.49 -11.04
C ARG A 38 -10.33 -34.16 -10.12
N THR A 39 -10.09 -34.06 -8.81
CA THR A 39 -11.15 -33.67 -7.87
C THR A 39 -11.76 -32.31 -8.20
N LEU A 40 -10.97 -31.33 -8.63
CA LEU A 40 -11.51 -30.04 -9.07
C LEU A 40 -12.41 -30.19 -10.30
N VAL A 41 -11.97 -30.97 -11.31
CA VAL A 41 -12.75 -31.24 -12.52
C VAL A 41 -14.04 -31.99 -12.18
N ASP A 42 -13.94 -33.06 -11.39
CA ASP A 42 -15.08 -33.89 -10.97
C ASP A 42 -16.13 -33.04 -10.25
N VAL A 43 -15.71 -32.11 -9.39
CA VAL A 43 -16.62 -31.18 -8.69
C VAL A 43 -17.30 -30.22 -9.66
N VAL A 44 -16.56 -29.62 -10.60
CA VAL A 44 -17.14 -28.70 -11.59
C VAL A 44 -18.14 -29.43 -12.50
N GLU A 45 -17.82 -30.64 -12.94
CA GLU A 45 -18.72 -31.49 -13.74
C GLU A 45 -19.96 -31.90 -12.95
N PHE A 46 -19.78 -32.39 -11.72
CA PHE A 46 -20.90 -32.79 -10.88
C PHE A 46 -21.86 -31.62 -10.59
N VAL A 47 -21.33 -30.44 -10.29
CA VAL A 47 -22.14 -29.22 -10.10
C VAL A 47 -22.88 -28.86 -11.39
N LYS A 48 -22.21 -28.89 -12.54
CA LYS A 48 -22.82 -28.59 -13.84
C LYS A 48 -23.98 -29.53 -14.18
N GLU A 49 -23.85 -30.82 -13.86
CA GLU A 49 -24.85 -31.83 -14.19
C GLU A 49 -26.01 -31.91 -13.18
N ASN A 50 -25.74 -31.60 -11.90
CA ASN A 50 -26.67 -31.91 -10.80
C ASN A 50 -27.19 -30.66 -10.06
N TYR A 51 -26.68 -29.46 -10.34
CA TYR A 51 -27.24 -28.25 -9.74
C TYR A 51 -28.66 -28.00 -10.23
N VAL A 52 -29.52 -27.50 -9.33
CA VAL A 52 -30.97 -27.35 -9.57
C VAL A 52 -31.31 -26.35 -10.68
N GLU A 53 -30.37 -25.46 -11.04
CA GLU A 53 -30.49 -24.47 -12.11
C GLU A 53 -29.41 -24.66 -13.18
N THR A 54 -29.64 -24.11 -14.38
CA THR A 54 -28.64 -24.11 -15.45
C THR A 54 -27.40 -23.29 -15.06
N THR A 55 -26.23 -23.94 -15.04
CA THR A 55 -24.96 -23.28 -14.73
C THR A 55 -24.19 -22.87 -15.99
N ASP A 56 -23.47 -21.75 -15.90
CA ASP A 56 -22.50 -21.31 -16.91
C ASP A 56 -21.11 -21.85 -16.57
N THR A 57 -20.55 -22.68 -17.46
CA THR A 57 -19.24 -23.32 -17.24
C THR A 57 -18.11 -22.30 -17.13
N ASP A 58 -18.16 -21.20 -17.90
CA ASP A 58 -17.11 -20.17 -17.86
C ASP A 58 -17.11 -19.45 -16.50
N LYS A 59 -18.30 -19.22 -15.92
CA LYS A 59 -18.44 -18.65 -14.57
C LYS A 59 -17.95 -19.61 -13.48
N LEU A 60 -18.25 -20.90 -13.58
CA LEU A 60 -17.77 -21.90 -12.63
C LEU A 60 -16.24 -21.97 -12.63
N VAL A 61 -15.63 -22.03 -13.82
CA VAL A 61 -14.16 -22.06 -13.97
C VAL A 61 -13.53 -20.76 -13.47
N ALA A 62 -14.08 -19.60 -13.84
CA ALA A 62 -13.59 -18.32 -13.35
C ALA A 62 -13.70 -18.20 -11.81
N GLY A 63 -14.78 -18.71 -11.23
CA GLY A 63 -14.98 -18.77 -9.78
C GLY A 63 -13.93 -19.65 -9.09
N ALA A 64 -13.64 -20.83 -9.64
CA ALA A 64 -12.59 -21.71 -9.14
C ALA A 64 -11.21 -21.05 -9.19
N ILE A 65 -10.86 -20.40 -10.31
CA ILE A 65 -9.59 -19.69 -10.46
C ILE A 65 -9.50 -18.53 -9.44
N LYS A 66 -10.56 -17.73 -9.29
CA LYS A 66 -10.62 -16.66 -8.29
C LYS A 66 -10.41 -17.19 -6.87
N GLY A 67 -11.03 -18.32 -6.53
CA GLY A 67 -10.84 -18.99 -5.24
C GLY A 67 -9.38 -19.39 -4.99
N VAL A 68 -8.72 -19.99 -5.99
CA VAL A 68 -7.29 -20.36 -5.89
C VAL A 68 -6.39 -19.15 -5.66
N VAL A 69 -6.65 -18.04 -6.37
CA VAL A 69 -5.80 -16.85 -6.30
C VAL A 69 -6.00 -16.07 -4.99
N ASN A 70 -7.24 -15.98 -4.49
CA ASN A 70 -7.55 -15.26 -3.25
C ASN A 70 -6.87 -15.86 -2.00
N GLU A 71 -6.56 -17.16 -2.03
CA GLU A 71 -5.86 -17.85 -0.95
C GLU A 71 -4.40 -17.36 -0.79
N LEU A 72 -3.80 -16.78 -1.83
CA LEU A 72 -2.36 -16.45 -1.85
C LEU A 72 -2.01 -15.21 -1.02
N ASP A 73 -2.59 -14.06 -1.37
CA ASP A 73 -2.39 -12.77 -0.70
C ASP A 73 -3.49 -11.79 -1.11
N ASP A 74 -3.51 -10.60 -0.49
CA ASP A 74 -4.54 -9.57 -0.72
C ASP A 74 -4.37 -8.81 -2.05
N PHE A 75 -3.35 -9.13 -2.85
CA PHE A 75 -2.98 -8.35 -4.04
C PHE A 75 -3.02 -9.12 -5.35
N SER A 76 -2.84 -10.43 -5.29
CA SER A 76 -2.92 -11.35 -6.41
C SER A 76 -4.37 -11.50 -6.83
N GLN A 77 -4.64 -11.43 -8.13
CA GLN A 77 -6.00 -11.37 -8.65
C GLN A 77 -6.07 -12.01 -10.03
N TYR A 78 -7.10 -12.84 -10.24
CA TYR A 78 -7.54 -13.21 -11.58
C TYR A 78 -8.39 -12.07 -12.14
N LEU A 79 -7.95 -11.54 -13.27
CA LEU A 79 -8.58 -10.46 -14.01
C LEU A 79 -9.35 -11.09 -15.17
N ASP A 80 -10.66 -10.90 -15.19
CA ASP A 80 -11.43 -11.29 -16.37
C ASP A 80 -11.09 -10.37 -17.57
N PRO A 81 -11.56 -10.67 -18.79
CA PRO A 81 -11.16 -9.90 -19.96
C PRO A 81 -11.47 -8.40 -19.90
N LYS A 82 -12.52 -8.02 -19.16
CA LYS A 82 -12.87 -6.62 -18.93
C LYS A 82 -11.88 -6.00 -17.94
N ASP A 83 -11.69 -6.62 -16.78
CA ASP A 83 -10.76 -6.14 -15.75
C ASP A 83 -9.32 -6.01 -16.28
N TYR A 84 -8.88 -6.96 -17.11
CA TYR A 84 -7.54 -6.94 -17.69
C TYR A 84 -7.38 -5.81 -18.73
N LYS A 85 -8.43 -5.53 -19.51
CA LYS A 85 -8.46 -4.40 -20.43
C LYS A 85 -8.46 -3.07 -19.67
N ASP A 86 -9.20 -2.98 -18.57
CA ASP A 86 -9.27 -1.79 -17.75
C ASP A 86 -7.95 -1.53 -17.03
N LEU A 87 -7.28 -2.56 -16.49
CA LEU A 87 -5.92 -2.43 -15.94
C LEU A 87 -4.92 -1.86 -16.96
N LYS A 88 -5.01 -2.29 -18.22
CA LYS A 88 -4.18 -1.77 -19.32
C LYS A 88 -4.49 -0.31 -19.65
N ASN A 89 -5.76 0.09 -19.53
CA ASN A 89 -6.18 1.47 -19.73
C ASN A 89 -5.73 2.34 -18.55
N ASP A 90 -5.84 1.84 -17.32
CA ASP A 90 -5.42 2.53 -16.09
C ASP A 90 -3.91 2.85 -16.11
N THR A 91 -3.09 1.93 -16.63
CA THR A 91 -1.65 2.15 -16.76
C THR A 91 -1.28 3.28 -17.74
N ARG A 92 -2.21 3.73 -18.61
CA ARG A 92 -1.96 4.80 -19.60
C ARG A 92 -2.23 6.21 -19.09
N GLY A 93 -2.72 6.38 -17.85
CA GLY A 93 -2.70 7.66 -17.15
C GLY A 93 -3.67 8.75 -17.64
N GLU A 94 -4.65 8.44 -18.50
CA GLU A 94 -5.67 9.39 -18.93
C GLU A 94 -7.03 9.04 -18.30
N PHE A 95 -7.54 9.89 -17.41
CA PHE A 95 -8.80 9.63 -16.70
C PHE A 95 -9.76 10.82 -16.72
N GLY A 96 -11.04 10.53 -16.99
CA GLY A 96 -12.17 11.36 -16.56
C GLY A 96 -12.73 10.80 -15.24
N GLY A 97 -12.81 11.61 -14.19
CA GLY A 97 -13.27 11.12 -12.89
C GLY A 97 -13.30 12.20 -11.82
N LEU A 98 -13.25 11.77 -10.57
CA LEU A 98 -13.37 12.63 -9.39
C LEU A 98 -12.02 13.00 -8.76
N GLY A 99 -10.96 12.26 -9.11
CA GLY A 99 -9.62 12.49 -8.59
C GLY A 99 -9.42 11.97 -7.16
N MET A 100 -9.85 10.74 -6.88
CA MET A 100 -9.56 10.06 -5.61
C MET A 100 -9.13 8.62 -5.86
N ARG A 101 -8.28 8.09 -4.97
CA ARG A 101 -7.95 6.66 -4.94
C ARG A 101 -8.83 5.95 -3.93
N LEU A 102 -9.25 4.76 -4.31
CA LEU A 102 -10.15 3.92 -3.54
C LEU A 102 -9.45 2.60 -3.21
N GLN A 103 -9.86 1.99 -2.12
CA GLN A 103 -9.44 0.67 -1.68
C GLN A 103 -10.60 -0.06 -1.00
N MET A 104 -10.50 -1.38 -0.86
CA MET A 104 -11.43 -2.17 -0.06
C MET A 104 -10.91 -2.26 1.38
N VAL A 105 -11.70 -1.83 2.37
CA VAL A 105 -11.38 -1.97 3.80
C VAL A 105 -12.62 -2.42 4.54
N ASP A 106 -12.53 -3.54 5.26
CA ASP A 106 -13.65 -4.15 5.99
C ASP A 106 -14.92 -4.30 5.12
N ASP A 107 -14.74 -4.71 3.85
CA ASP A 107 -15.80 -4.84 2.84
C ASP A 107 -16.48 -3.53 2.39
N PHE A 108 -15.94 -2.37 2.77
CA PHE A 108 -16.41 -1.06 2.29
C PHE A 108 -15.46 -0.41 1.29
N VAL A 109 -16.01 0.14 0.21
CA VAL A 109 -15.28 1.00 -0.72
C VAL A 109 -14.86 2.25 0.04
N THR A 110 -13.56 2.37 0.30
CA THR A 110 -13.00 3.37 1.19
C THR A 110 -12.04 4.26 0.42
N VAL A 111 -12.10 5.56 0.64
CA VAL A 111 -11.16 6.52 0.08
C VAL A 111 -9.79 6.29 0.72
N MET A 112 -8.84 5.89 -0.10
CA MET A 112 -7.45 5.80 0.31
C MET A 112 -6.84 7.20 0.42
N SER A 113 -6.98 8.01 -0.63
CA SER A 113 -6.49 9.39 -0.66
C SER A 113 -7.15 10.16 -1.82
N PRO A 114 -7.79 11.31 -1.58
CA PRO A 114 -8.17 12.23 -2.65
C PRO A 114 -6.94 12.97 -3.17
N MET A 115 -6.91 13.28 -4.47
CA MET A 115 -5.77 13.95 -5.10
C MET A 115 -5.94 15.47 -4.98
N PRO A 116 -4.94 16.22 -4.48
CA PRO A 116 -5.01 17.66 -4.38
C PRO A 116 -5.39 18.34 -5.71
N GLY A 117 -6.19 19.40 -5.64
CA GLY A 117 -6.66 20.15 -6.82
C GLY A 117 -7.81 19.51 -7.61
N THR A 118 -8.24 18.30 -7.29
CA THR A 118 -9.32 17.58 -8.00
C THR A 118 -10.72 17.84 -7.39
N PRO A 119 -11.82 17.49 -8.09
CA PRO A 119 -13.18 17.64 -7.57
C PRO A 119 -13.41 17.00 -6.20
N ALA A 120 -12.94 15.77 -6.00
CA ALA A 120 -12.98 15.04 -4.74
C ALA A 120 -12.39 15.84 -3.58
N PHE A 121 -11.17 16.32 -3.79
CA PHE A 121 -10.38 16.99 -2.79
C PHE A 121 -10.96 18.38 -2.45
N LYS A 122 -11.40 19.13 -3.46
CA LYS A 122 -12.08 20.42 -3.28
C LYS A 122 -13.39 20.31 -2.50
N ALA A 123 -14.10 19.19 -2.65
CA ALA A 123 -15.35 18.96 -1.94
C ALA A 123 -15.15 18.55 -0.47
N GLY A 124 -13.91 18.30 -0.03
CA GLY A 124 -13.63 17.89 1.34
C GLY A 124 -13.82 16.40 1.61
N VAL A 125 -13.71 15.57 0.58
CA VAL A 125 -13.50 14.12 0.75
C VAL A 125 -12.17 13.90 1.47
N MET A 126 -12.13 12.90 2.35
CA MET A 126 -11.01 12.63 3.24
C MET A 126 -10.57 11.16 3.17
N PRO A 127 -9.28 10.86 3.45
CA PRO A 127 -8.84 9.49 3.68
C PRO A 127 -9.70 8.81 4.74
N GLY A 128 -10.10 7.56 4.49
CA GLY A 128 -10.94 6.76 5.38
C GLY A 128 -12.45 6.95 5.21
N ASP A 129 -12.90 7.88 4.35
CA ASP A 129 -14.31 7.98 3.99
C ASP A 129 -14.79 6.70 3.31
N ARG A 130 -15.91 6.14 3.79
CA ARG A 130 -16.59 5.03 3.13
C ARG A 130 -17.60 5.57 2.15
N ILE A 131 -17.52 5.14 0.90
CA ILE A 131 -18.49 5.51 -0.11
C ILE A 131 -19.66 4.54 -0.01
N LEU A 132 -20.84 5.06 0.29
CA LEU A 132 -22.05 4.28 0.48
C LEU A 132 -22.86 4.20 -0.81
N PHE A 133 -23.04 5.33 -1.49
CA PHE A 133 -23.85 5.40 -2.71
C PHE A 133 -23.15 6.18 -3.81
N VAL A 134 -23.38 5.78 -5.06
CA VAL A 134 -23.07 6.55 -6.26
C VAL A 134 -24.36 6.70 -7.05
N ASP A 135 -24.79 7.94 -7.24
CA ASP A 135 -26.12 8.32 -7.65
C ASP A 135 -27.19 7.67 -6.75
N ASP A 136 -27.95 6.71 -7.28
CA ASP A 136 -28.97 5.98 -6.52
C ASP A 136 -28.59 4.50 -6.31
N LYS A 137 -27.34 4.14 -6.59
CA LYS A 137 -26.83 2.77 -6.44
C LYS A 137 -26.08 2.61 -5.11
N ASP A 138 -26.50 1.64 -4.33
CA ASP A 138 -25.80 1.18 -3.13
C ASP A 138 -24.51 0.46 -3.53
N LEU A 139 -23.42 0.75 -2.82
CA LEU A 139 -22.13 0.08 -2.98
C LEU A 139 -21.91 -1.07 -1.99
N ALA A 140 -22.85 -1.34 -1.09
CA ALA A 140 -22.79 -2.53 -0.23
C ALA A 140 -22.62 -3.79 -1.07
N ASP A 141 -21.68 -4.66 -0.67
CA ASP A 141 -21.30 -5.90 -1.35
C ASP A 141 -20.81 -5.73 -2.81
N MET A 142 -20.59 -4.49 -3.26
CA MET A 142 -20.07 -4.20 -4.59
C MET A 142 -18.55 -4.32 -4.61
N LYS A 143 -18.01 -4.87 -5.72
CA LYS A 143 -16.57 -4.90 -5.94
C LYS A 143 -16.03 -3.49 -6.17
N LEU A 144 -14.77 -3.29 -5.77
CA LEU A 144 -14.08 -2.00 -5.92
C LEU A 144 -14.09 -1.52 -7.38
N GLU A 145 -13.89 -2.42 -8.33
CA GLU A 145 -13.84 -2.11 -9.75
C GLU A 145 -15.18 -1.58 -10.28
N ASP A 146 -16.28 -2.23 -9.92
CA ASP A 146 -17.63 -1.81 -10.31
C ASP A 146 -17.98 -0.43 -9.70
N ALA A 147 -17.60 -0.19 -8.44
CA ALA A 147 -17.76 1.10 -7.80
C ALA A 147 -16.97 2.21 -8.51
N VAL A 148 -15.72 1.92 -8.92
CA VAL A 148 -14.88 2.83 -9.70
C VAL A 148 -15.54 3.18 -11.03
N GLU A 149 -16.16 2.22 -11.72
CA GLU A 149 -16.86 2.47 -12.98
C GLU A 149 -18.05 3.42 -12.83
N LEU A 150 -18.83 3.29 -11.75
CA LEU A 150 -19.94 4.21 -11.47
C LEU A 150 -19.45 5.64 -11.24
N MET A 151 -18.31 5.81 -10.58
CA MET A 151 -17.74 7.14 -10.32
C MET A 151 -17.06 7.72 -11.56
N ARG A 152 -16.64 6.88 -12.51
CA ARG A 152 -16.12 7.28 -13.83
C ARG A 152 -17.27 7.69 -14.76
N GLY A 153 -16.92 8.40 -15.82
CA GLY A 153 -17.88 8.87 -16.82
C GLY A 153 -17.34 10.01 -17.67
N PRO A 154 -18.13 10.50 -18.65
CA PRO A 154 -17.72 11.57 -19.53
C PRO A 154 -17.30 12.83 -18.76
N VAL A 155 -16.19 13.45 -19.18
CA VAL A 155 -15.73 14.72 -18.61
C VAL A 155 -16.85 15.77 -18.72
N GLY A 156 -17.11 16.47 -17.62
CA GLY A 156 -18.16 17.47 -17.50
C GLY A 156 -19.52 16.94 -17.02
N SER A 157 -19.74 15.62 -17.01
CA SER A 157 -20.95 15.02 -16.44
C SER A 157 -20.99 15.15 -14.91
N LYS A 158 -22.18 15.05 -14.34
CA LYS A 158 -22.38 15.09 -12.87
C LYS A 158 -22.49 13.68 -12.30
N VAL A 159 -22.14 13.56 -11.02
CA VAL A 159 -22.37 12.35 -10.21
C VAL A 159 -22.59 12.76 -8.77
N LYS A 160 -23.56 12.12 -8.13
CA LYS A 160 -23.87 12.28 -6.71
C LYS A 160 -23.19 11.16 -5.93
N ILE A 161 -22.55 11.47 -4.82
CA ILE A 161 -21.93 10.47 -3.96
C ILE A 161 -22.35 10.72 -2.52
N THR A 162 -22.77 9.65 -1.85
CA THR A 162 -23.04 9.65 -0.40
C THR A 162 -21.89 8.93 0.30
N ILE A 163 -21.32 9.57 1.31
CA ILE A 163 -20.20 9.02 2.10
C ILE A 163 -20.59 8.88 3.57
N SER A 164 -19.95 7.93 4.26
CA SER A 164 -19.91 7.91 5.72
C SER A 164 -18.49 8.09 6.21
N ARG A 165 -18.35 8.87 7.28
CA ARG A 165 -17.08 9.27 7.87
C ARG A 165 -17.08 8.91 9.35
N LYS A 166 -15.95 8.43 9.87
CA LYS A 166 -15.78 8.25 11.32
C LYS A 166 -15.76 9.60 12.03
N ASP A 167 -16.49 9.70 13.14
CA ASP A 167 -16.40 10.83 14.07
C ASP A 167 -15.30 10.60 15.14
N GLU A 168 -15.10 11.60 16.01
CA GLU A 168 -14.14 11.61 17.13
C GLU A 168 -14.20 10.35 18.02
N LYS A 169 -15.37 9.70 18.07
CA LYS A 169 -15.63 8.52 18.91
C LYS A 169 -15.46 7.21 18.14
N GLY A 170 -15.03 7.29 16.88
CA GLY A 170 -14.86 6.15 15.98
C GLY A 170 -16.15 5.65 15.33
N ASN A 171 -17.27 6.36 15.50
CA ASN A 171 -18.55 5.96 14.94
C ASN A 171 -18.72 6.53 13.52
N TYR A 172 -19.17 5.71 12.58
CA TYR A 172 -19.49 6.18 11.24
C TYR A 172 -20.79 6.99 11.24
N LYS A 173 -20.75 8.17 10.62
CA LYS A 173 -21.91 9.00 10.33
C LYS A 173 -22.00 9.26 8.83
N THR A 174 -23.18 9.08 8.28
CA THR A 174 -23.48 9.46 6.90
C THR A 174 -23.49 10.99 6.78
N LEU A 175 -22.78 11.50 5.78
CA LEU A 175 -22.72 12.93 5.47
C LEU A 175 -23.75 13.28 4.37
N PRO A 176 -24.10 14.57 4.21
CA PRO A 176 -24.92 15.01 3.08
C PRO A 176 -24.30 14.64 1.72
N ASP A 177 -25.14 14.52 0.69
CA ASP A 177 -24.69 14.13 -0.64
C ASP A 177 -23.72 15.13 -1.27
N PHE A 178 -22.62 14.60 -1.80
CA PHE A 178 -21.62 15.34 -2.54
C PHE A 178 -21.96 15.31 -4.03
N ASN A 179 -22.17 16.49 -4.62
CA ASN A 179 -22.43 16.61 -6.05
C ASN A 179 -21.14 17.00 -6.77
N PHE A 180 -20.59 16.06 -7.53
CA PHE A 180 -19.38 16.27 -8.29
C PHE A 180 -19.65 16.56 -9.76
N LYS A 181 -18.71 17.27 -10.38
CA LYS A 181 -18.54 17.34 -11.83
C LYS A 181 -17.28 16.56 -12.19
N ARG A 182 -17.39 15.57 -13.09
CA ARG A 182 -16.23 14.79 -13.54
C ARG A 182 -15.28 15.68 -14.34
N GLU A 183 -14.00 15.59 -14.07
CA GLU A 183 -12.94 16.37 -14.74
C GLU A 183 -11.91 15.44 -15.38
N LYS A 184 -11.19 15.92 -16.42
CA LYS A 184 -9.98 15.22 -16.88
C LYS A 184 -8.94 15.41 -15.79
N ILE A 185 -8.55 14.33 -15.13
CA ILE A 185 -7.59 14.36 -14.04
C ILE A 185 -6.19 14.24 -14.65
N VAL A 186 -5.49 15.37 -14.70
CA VAL A 186 -4.04 15.40 -14.90
C VAL A 186 -3.48 15.90 -13.57
N PRO A 187 -3.22 15.00 -12.62
CA PRO A 187 -2.83 15.42 -11.30
C PRO A 187 -1.40 15.94 -11.38
N GLU A 188 -1.17 17.16 -10.89
CA GLU A 188 0.17 17.54 -10.49
C GLU A 188 0.57 16.69 -9.30
N VAL A 189 1.77 16.12 -9.36
CA VAL A 189 2.22 15.12 -8.40
C VAL A 189 3.25 15.69 -7.43
N VAL A 190 3.72 16.92 -7.65
CA VAL A 190 4.69 17.62 -6.80
C VAL A 190 4.23 19.04 -6.48
N TYR A 191 4.17 19.37 -5.20
CA TYR A 191 3.96 20.73 -4.71
C TYR A 191 5.12 21.15 -3.84
N TYR A 192 5.56 22.40 -3.91
CA TYR A 192 6.73 22.83 -3.16
C TYR A 192 6.70 24.31 -2.78
N ARG A 193 7.44 24.67 -1.73
CA ARG A 193 7.63 26.06 -1.29
C ARG A 193 8.83 26.22 -0.36
N MET A 194 9.30 27.45 -0.22
CA MET A 194 10.22 27.81 0.85
C MET A 194 9.45 28.08 2.15
N LEU A 195 9.95 27.54 3.26
CA LEU A 195 9.53 27.84 4.63
C LEU A 195 10.52 28.80 5.30
N ASP A 196 10.15 29.29 6.48
CA ASP A 196 11.05 30.05 7.33
C ASP A 196 12.32 29.24 7.67
N GLY A 197 13.43 29.94 7.89
CA GLY A 197 14.72 29.27 8.16
C GLY A 197 15.36 28.63 6.93
N LYS A 198 14.92 28.97 5.71
CA LYS A 198 15.44 28.45 4.43
C LYS A 198 15.26 26.93 4.27
N VAL A 199 14.17 26.40 4.83
CA VAL A 199 13.79 25.00 4.67
C VAL A 199 12.91 24.88 3.44
N GLY A 200 13.35 24.14 2.43
CA GLY A 200 12.49 23.74 1.33
C GLY A 200 11.49 22.70 1.80
N TYR A 201 10.24 22.84 1.40
CA TYR A 201 9.20 21.85 1.61
C TYR A 201 8.73 21.35 0.25
N LEU A 202 8.71 20.02 0.06
CA LEU A 202 8.26 19.38 -1.15
C LEU A 202 7.31 18.24 -0.78
N TYR A 203 6.05 18.38 -1.18
CA TYR A 203 5.00 17.38 -1.03
C TYR A 203 4.82 16.58 -2.31
N MET A 204 4.96 15.26 -2.22
CA MET A 204 4.72 14.35 -3.34
C MET A 204 3.43 13.58 -3.15
N VAL A 205 2.51 13.71 -4.11
CA VAL A 205 1.22 13.01 -4.10
C VAL A 205 1.35 11.58 -4.60
N ASP A 206 2.18 11.34 -5.62
CA ASP A 206 2.28 10.06 -6.31
C ASP A 206 3.61 9.87 -7.06
N PHE A 207 3.95 8.63 -7.37
CA PHE A 207 5.06 8.25 -8.25
C PHE A 207 4.54 7.90 -9.65
N SER A 208 4.24 8.92 -10.45
CA SER A 208 3.81 8.79 -11.85
C SER A 208 5.01 8.85 -12.82
N GLY A 209 4.75 8.69 -14.12
CA GLY A 209 5.80 8.77 -15.16
C GLY A 209 6.50 10.13 -15.28
N HIS A 210 5.95 11.19 -14.68
CA HIS A 210 6.51 12.55 -14.73
C HIS A 210 7.06 13.03 -13.37
N SER A 211 6.84 12.29 -12.28
CA SER A 211 7.20 12.73 -10.92
C SER A 211 8.68 13.10 -10.78
N THR A 212 9.60 12.30 -11.32
CA THR A 212 11.05 12.54 -11.17
C THR A 212 11.46 13.90 -11.74
N GLU A 213 10.95 14.26 -12.92
CA GLU A 213 11.30 15.52 -13.57
C GLU A 213 10.64 16.73 -12.89
N GLU A 214 9.43 16.56 -12.35
CA GLU A 214 8.78 17.59 -11.53
C GLU A 214 9.54 17.81 -10.21
N VAL A 215 9.98 16.75 -9.54
CA VAL A 215 10.82 16.84 -8.33
C VAL A 215 12.11 17.58 -8.62
N LYS A 216 12.82 17.24 -9.70
CA LYS A 216 14.07 17.93 -10.09
C LYS A 216 13.86 19.42 -10.31
N LYS A 217 12.78 19.80 -11.00
CA LYS A 217 12.42 21.22 -11.22
C LYS A 217 12.15 21.93 -9.90
N ALA A 218 11.33 21.32 -9.04
CA ALA A 218 11.00 21.85 -7.71
C ALA A 218 12.26 22.08 -6.86
N LEU A 219 13.16 21.09 -6.82
CA LEU A 219 14.43 21.20 -6.07
C LEU A 219 15.35 22.28 -6.64
N ALA A 220 15.46 22.39 -7.97
CA ALA A 220 16.26 23.42 -8.60
C ALA A 220 15.72 24.83 -8.29
N ASP A 221 14.40 25.00 -8.27
CA ASP A 221 13.77 26.28 -7.95
C ASP A 221 13.87 26.62 -6.45
N LEU A 222 13.74 25.64 -5.56
CA LEU A 222 14.03 25.81 -4.13
C LEU A 222 15.50 26.18 -3.88
N GLN A 223 16.43 25.56 -4.59
CA GLN A 223 17.86 25.87 -4.50
C GLN A 223 18.14 27.31 -4.94
N LYS A 224 17.53 27.79 -6.03
CA LYS A 224 17.61 29.20 -6.46
C LYS A 224 17.04 30.17 -5.41
N GLN A 225 16.02 29.76 -4.66
CA GLN A 225 15.45 30.52 -3.55
C GLN A 225 16.32 30.49 -2.28
N GLY A 226 17.44 29.76 -2.28
CA GLY A 226 18.40 29.71 -1.19
C GLY A 226 18.14 28.61 -0.15
N MET A 227 17.50 27.51 -0.54
CA MET A 227 17.26 26.34 0.30
C MET A 227 18.55 25.86 0.99
N GLN A 228 18.47 25.60 2.30
CA GLN A 228 19.57 25.06 3.11
C GLN A 228 19.29 23.65 3.64
N SER A 229 18.02 23.27 3.74
CA SER A 229 17.56 21.93 4.13
C SER A 229 16.24 21.62 3.45
N LEU A 230 15.85 20.34 3.41
CA LEU A 230 14.66 19.88 2.70
C LEU A 230 13.80 18.99 3.60
N VAL A 231 12.50 19.22 3.57
CA VAL A 231 11.46 18.28 4.00
C VAL A 231 10.82 17.67 2.76
N LEU A 232 10.97 16.36 2.60
CA LEU A 232 10.28 15.56 1.59
C LEU A 232 9.06 14.90 2.25
N ASP A 233 7.86 15.38 1.91
CA ASP A 233 6.62 14.89 2.50
C ASP A 233 5.99 13.81 1.61
N LEU A 234 5.96 12.58 2.13
CA LEU A 234 5.36 11.40 1.50
C LEU A 234 4.09 10.93 2.23
N ARG A 235 3.55 11.74 3.15
CA ARG A 235 2.29 11.42 3.85
C ARG A 235 1.14 11.32 2.84
N PHE A 236 0.28 10.33 3.02
CA PHE A 236 -0.84 10.04 2.12
C PHE A 236 -0.43 9.72 0.67
N ASN A 237 0.86 9.44 0.42
CA ASN A 237 1.35 9.03 -0.88
C ASN A 237 1.31 7.48 -1.00
N PRO A 238 0.38 6.93 -1.78
CA PRO A 238 0.14 5.50 -1.94
C PRO A 238 1.23 4.74 -2.73
N GLY A 239 2.26 5.45 -3.21
CA GLY A 239 3.35 4.90 -3.99
C GLY A 239 3.19 5.18 -5.49
N GLY A 240 3.39 4.16 -6.33
CA GLY A 240 3.37 4.30 -7.79
C GLY A 240 4.50 3.51 -8.44
N LEU A 241 5.10 4.05 -9.49
CA LEU A 241 6.14 3.39 -10.27
C LEU A 241 7.43 3.20 -9.47
N LEU A 242 7.93 1.95 -9.43
CA LEU A 242 9.23 1.60 -8.83
C LEU A 242 10.37 2.46 -9.41
N THR A 243 10.36 2.68 -10.73
CA THR A 243 11.37 3.48 -11.41
C THR A 243 11.41 4.91 -10.87
N GLY A 244 10.23 5.50 -10.60
CA GLY A 244 10.12 6.82 -9.97
C GLY A 244 10.76 6.86 -8.58
N ALA A 245 10.49 5.85 -7.73
CA ALA A 245 11.12 5.76 -6.41
C ALA A 245 12.65 5.65 -6.50
N VAL A 246 13.14 4.77 -7.39
CA VAL A 246 14.56 4.58 -7.61
C VAL A 246 15.23 5.88 -8.09
N ASP A 247 14.61 6.57 -9.04
CA ASP A 247 15.20 7.78 -9.61
C ASP A 247 15.15 8.98 -8.65
N ILE A 248 14.12 9.08 -7.81
CA ILE A 248 14.06 10.09 -6.74
C ILE A 248 15.10 9.80 -5.66
N ALA A 249 15.28 8.55 -5.25
CA ALA A 249 16.30 8.18 -4.25
C ALA A 249 17.73 8.52 -4.74
N LYS A 250 18.02 8.34 -6.04
CA LYS A 250 19.30 8.71 -6.67
C LYS A 250 19.62 10.20 -6.58
N LEU A 251 18.65 11.08 -6.36
CA LEU A 251 18.89 12.51 -6.21
C LEU A 251 19.69 12.83 -4.93
N PHE A 252 19.68 11.92 -3.96
CA PHE A 252 20.22 12.17 -2.61
C PHE A 252 21.33 11.18 -2.20
N LEU A 253 21.26 9.94 -2.68
CA LEU A 253 22.16 8.85 -2.27
C LEU A 253 23.48 8.86 -3.05
N GLN A 254 24.58 8.54 -2.35
CA GLN A 254 25.92 8.45 -2.93
C GLN A 254 26.03 7.25 -3.87
N PRO A 255 27.04 7.20 -4.78
CA PRO A 255 27.25 6.06 -5.67
C PRO A 255 27.44 4.74 -4.90
N ASP A 256 26.96 3.63 -5.48
CA ASP A 256 27.01 2.26 -4.93
C ASP A 256 26.19 2.03 -3.65
N GLU A 257 25.35 2.99 -3.27
CA GLU A 257 24.37 2.80 -2.20
C GLU A 257 23.15 2.03 -2.73
N MET A 258 22.74 1.04 -1.94
CA MET A 258 21.54 0.24 -2.21
C MET A 258 20.30 1.10 -1.96
N ILE A 259 19.36 1.08 -2.90
CA ILE A 259 18.06 1.73 -2.75
C ILE A 259 17.05 0.72 -2.23
N VAL A 260 16.91 -0.39 -2.95
CA VAL A 260 15.97 -1.47 -2.67
C VAL A 260 16.44 -2.72 -3.38
N TYR A 261 16.06 -3.89 -2.88
CA TYR A 261 16.16 -5.11 -3.65
C TYR A 261 14.85 -5.89 -3.62
N THR A 262 14.59 -6.65 -4.68
CA THR A 262 13.51 -7.62 -4.72
C THR A 262 14.04 -8.99 -4.39
N GLN A 263 13.23 -9.81 -3.72
CA GLN A 263 13.52 -11.22 -3.53
C GLN A 263 12.24 -12.04 -3.69
N GLY A 264 12.27 -12.97 -4.64
CA GLY A 264 11.21 -13.93 -4.89
C GLY A 264 11.67 -15.37 -4.62
N ARG A 265 10.76 -16.32 -4.82
CA ARG A 265 11.07 -17.76 -4.66
C ARG A 265 12.13 -18.26 -5.65
N LYS A 266 12.16 -17.67 -6.84
CA LYS A 266 13.09 -18.06 -7.89
C LYS A 266 14.26 -17.08 -8.00
N PRO A 267 15.48 -17.52 -8.34
CA PRO A 267 16.66 -16.66 -8.44
C PRO A 267 16.48 -15.48 -9.40
N GLU A 268 15.73 -15.65 -10.50
CA GLU A 268 15.48 -14.57 -11.47
C GLU A 268 14.64 -13.40 -10.92
N TYR A 269 14.00 -13.58 -9.76
CA TYR A 269 13.25 -12.52 -9.09
C TYR A 269 14.05 -11.80 -8.01
N TYR A 270 15.35 -12.13 -7.89
CA TYR A 270 16.30 -11.33 -7.13
C TYR A 270 16.88 -10.21 -8.00
N GLN A 271 16.64 -8.96 -7.62
CA GLN A 271 17.16 -7.80 -8.33
C GLN A 271 17.55 -6.70 -7.35
N GLU A 272 18.77 -6.21 -7.46
CA GLU A 272 19.26 -5.06 -6.68
C GLU A 272 19.10 -3.78 -7.49
N PHE A 273 18.66 -2.71 -6.83
CA PHE A 273 18.61 -1.37 -7.38
C PHE A 273 19.57 -0.50 -6.58
N LYS A 274 20.67 -0.08 -7.22
CA LYS A 274 21.70 0.77 -6.61
C LYS A 274 21.86 2.08 -7.38
N THR A 275 22.39 3.08 -6.69
CA THR A 275 22.91 4.29 -7.33
C THR A 275 24.21 3.98 -8.08
N SER A 276 24.45 4.71 -9.17
CA SER A 276 25.68 4.58 -9.98
C SER A 276 26.38 5.90 -10.25
N ALA A 277 25.66 7.02 -10.17
CA ALA A 277 26.16 8.36 -10.43
C ALA A 277 26.18 9.19 -9.14
N LYS A 278 26.97 10.27 -9.16
CA LYS A 278 26.97 11.26 -8.08
C LYS A 278 25.57 11.89 -7.96
N PRO A 279 24.99 12.00 -6.75
CA PRO A 279 23.69 12.62 -6.56
C PRO A 279 23.74 14.14 -6.82
N ASP A 280 22.58 14.70 -7.17
CA ASP A 280 22.41 16.14 -7.38
C ASP A 280 22.43 16.92 -6.06
N TYR A 281 21.91 16.30 -4.98
CA TYR A 281 21.78 16.90 -3.65
C TYR A 281 22.39 16.02 -2.55
N PRO A 282 23.70 15.71 -2.58
CA PRO A 282 24.36 14.84 -1.60
C PRO A 282 24.32 15.39 -0.17
N ASP A 283 24.46 16.70 -0.02
CA ASP A 283 24.81 17.32 1.27
C ASP A 283 23.66 18.10 1.91
N VAL A 284 22.50 18.20 1.25
CA VAL A 284 21.33 18.92 1.77
C VAL A 284 20.75 18.12 2.97
N PRO A 285 20.70 18.66 4.20
CA PRO A 285 20.02 18.02 5.31
C PRO A 285 18.57 17.71 4.95
N LEU A 286 18.15 16.45 5.16
CA LEU A 286 16.91 15.91 4.64
C LEU A 286 16.08 15.22 5.74
N ALA A 287 14.82 15.61 5.84
CA ALA A 287 13.80 14.90 6.62
C ALA A 287 12.75 14.33 5.65
N VAL A 288 12.26 13.11 5.94
CA VAL A 288 11.17 12.49 5.18
C VAL A 288 9.94 12.36 6.09
N LEU A 289 8.80 12.92 5.70
CA LEU A 289 7.56 12.77 6.46
C LEU A 289 6.76 11.57 5.92
N VAL A 290 6.26 10.73 6.83
CA VAL A 290 5.49 9.54 6.48
C VAL A 290 4.32 9.32 7.43
N ASN A 291 3.29 8.61 6.96
CA ASN A 291 2.17 8.16 7.78
C ASN A 291 1.61 6.83 7.28
N GLN A 292 0.49 6.40 7.85
CA GLN A 292 -0.18 5.14 7.46
C GLN A 292 -0.65 5.11 6.00
N GLY A 293 -0.79 6.27 5.35
CA GLY A 293 -1.11 6.39 3.93
C GLY A 293 0.10 6.35 3.00
N SER A 294 1.33 6.41 3.53
CA SER A 294 2.56 6.22 2.77
C SER A 294 2.74 4.74 2.45
N ALA A 295 2.76 4.38 1.15
CA ALA A 295 2.82 2.97 0.73
C ALA A 295 3.77 2.75 -0.46
N SER A 296 4.24 1.50 -0.62
CA SER A 296 4.96 1.02 -1.80
C SER A 296 6.16 1.90 -2.19
N ALA A 297 6.13 2.60 -3.34
CA ALA A 297 7.22 3.48 -3.78
C ALA A 297 7.64 4.53 -2.73
N SER A 298 6.69 5.06 -1.95
CA SER A 298 6.98 5.96 -0.83
C SER A 298 7.81 5.30 0.26
N GLU A 299 7.51 4.03 0.56
CA GLU A 299 8.21 3.22 1.57
C GLU A 299 9.61 2.83 1.08
N ILE A 300 9.77 2.61 -0.23
CA ILE A 300 11.08 2.39 -0.85
C ILE A 300 11.96 3.63 -0.67
N VAL A 301 11.47 4.83 -0.99
CA VAL A 301 12.24 6.06 -0.84
C VAL A 301 12.57 6.32 0.64
N ALA A 302 11.58 6.23 1.53
CA ALA A 302 11.79 6.44 2.96
C ALA A 302 12.80 5.43 3.54
N GLY A 303 12.63 4.14 3.24
CA GLY A 303 13.52 3.07 3.71
C GLY A 303 14.94 3.18 3.14
N ALA A 304 15.09 3.52 1.86
CA ALA A 304 16.38 3.74 1.22
C ALA A 304 17.16 4.89 1.88
N LEU A 305 16.50 6.04 2.05
CA LEU A 305 17.14 7.21 2.64
C LEU A 305 17.45 7.01 4.13
N GLN A 306 16.58 6.29 4.85
CA GLN A 306 16.78 5.97 6.27
C GLN A 306 17.95 5.00 6.46
N ASP A 307 17.99 3.89 5.71
CA ASP A 307 18.99 2.82 5.94
C ASP A 307 20.39 3.23 5.56
N ASN A 308 20.52 4.07 4.52
CA ASN A 308 21.80 4.68 4.15
C ASN A 308 22.15 5.89 5.03
N LYS A 309 21.36 6.19 6.08
CA LYS A 309 21.54 7.32 6.99
C LYS A 309 21.59 8.68 6.27
N ARG A 310 20.95 8.76 5.10
CA ARG A 310 20.88 9.97 4.28
C ARG A 310 19.81 10.94 4.77
N ALA A 311 18.71 10.42 5.30
CA ALA A 311 17.65 11.22 5.90
C ALA A 311 17.16 10.57 7.20
N PHE A 312 16.54 11.38 8.05
CA PHE A 312 15.73 10.86 9.16
C PHE A 312 14.26 10.92 8.80
N VAL A 313 13.50 9.93 9.29
CA VAL A 313 12.07 9.78 8.98
C VAL A 313 11.23 10.25 10.17
N VAL A 314 10.20 11.06 9.92
CA VAL A 314 9.32 11.64 10.96
C VAL A 314 7.86 11.30 10.66
N GLY A 315 7.07 11.05 11.70
CA GLY A 315 5.62 10.85 11.57
C GLY A 315 5.15 9.54 12.16
N GLN A 316 4.43 8.74 11.38
CA GLN A 316 3.85 7.45 11.82
C GLN A 316 4.25 6.32 10.89
N ARG A 317 4.24 5.09 11.42
CA ARG A 317 4.54 3.88 10.64
C ARG A 317 3.72 3.80 9.35
N THR A 318 4.38 3.40 8.28
CA THR A 318 3.81 3.32 6.93
C THR A 318 2.88 2.13 6.71
N PHE A 319 2.24 2.10 5.54
CA PHE A 319 1.24 1.10 5.17
C PHE A 319 1.79 -0.34 5.07
N GLY A 320 3.04 -0.55 4.67
CA GLY A 320 3.65 -1.87 4.58
C GLY A 320 3.27 -2.69 3.36
N LYS A 321 3.29 -2.10 2.16
CA LYS A 321 3.06 -2.82 0.90
C LYS A 321 4.38 -3.04 0.17
N ALA A 322 4.83 -4.29 0.13
CA ALA A 322 6.08 -4.68 -0.51
C ALA A 322 5.92 -5.68 -1.66
N SER A 323 4.70 -6.02 -2.06
CA SER A 323 4.44 -6.99 -3.14
C SER A 323 4.96 -6.48 -4.50
N VAL A 324 5.82 -7.26 -5.16
CA VAL A 324 6.18 -7.08 -6.57
C VAL A 324 5.21 -7.89 -7.40
N GLN A 325 4.38 -7.22 -8.19
CA GLN A 325 3.32 -7.86 -8.96
C GLN A 325 3.71 -7.96 -10.43
N GLN A 326 3.54 -9.13 -11.02
CA GLN A 326 3.64 -9.36 -12.45
C GLN A 326 2.26 -9.62 -13.02
N VAL A 327 1.95 -9.00 -14.17
CA VAL A 327 0.71 -9.25 -14.89
C VAL A 327 0.98 -10.19 -16.05
N LEU A 328 0.38 -11.37 -16.00
CA LEU A 328 0.49 -12.42 -17.01
C LEU A 328 -0.79 -12.42 -17.86
N PRO A 329 -0.70 -12.18 -19.18
CA PRO A 329 -1.84 -12.38 -20.08
C PRO A 329 -2.23 -13.86 -20.09
N LEU A 330 -3.53 -14.13 -20.07
CA LEU A 330 -4.09 -15.48 -20.18
C LEU A 330 -4.90 -15.61 -21.48
N SER A 331 -5.17 -16.86 -21.88
CA SER A 331 -6.06 -17.15 -23.01
C SER A 331 -7.47 -16.58 -22.76
N GLY A 332 -8.18 -16.25 -23.85
CA GLY A 332 -9.52 -15.65 -23.77
C GLY A 332 -9.53 -14.16 -23.41
N GLY A 333 -8.36 -13.51 -23.36
CA GLY A 333 -8.26 -12.07 -23.08
C GLY A 333 -8.24 -11.73 -21.59
N ALA A 334 -8.24 -12.73 -20.71
CA ALA A 334 -8.08 -12.56 -19.26
C ALA A 334 -6.61 -12.25 -18.88
N GLY A 335 -6.38 -11.96 -17.60
CA GLY A 335 -5.06 -11.77 -17.03
C GLY A 335 -4.93 -12.33 -15.62
N LEU A 336 -3.70 -12.56 -15.18
CA LEU A 336 -3.37 -12.89 -13.80
C LEU A 336 -2.39 -11.85 -13.28
N ARG A 337 -2.78 -11.10 -12.27
CA ARG A 337 -1.86 -10.29 -11.47
C ARG A 337 -1.36 -11.15 -10.31
N LEU A 338 -0.05 -11.38 -10.24
CA LEU A 338 0.53 -12.30 -9.27
C LEU A 338 1.70 -11.65 -8.54
N THR A 339 1.73 -11.76 -7.21
CA THR A 339 2.91 -11.40 -6.43
C THR A 339 4.03 -12.43 -6.66
N ILE A 340 5.13 -12.00 -7.27
CA ILE A 340 6.28 -12.87 -7.62
C ILE A 340 7.49 -12.66 -6.71
N ALA A 341 7.58 -11.50 -6.06
CA ALA A 341 8.65 -11.14 -5.15
C ALA A 341 8.18 -10.12 -4.11
N ARG A 342 9.05 -9.82 -3.13
CA ARG A 342 8.85 -8.75 -2.16
C ARG A 342 10.02 -7.76 -2.21
N TYR A 343 9.73 -6.49 -1.93
CA TYR A 343 10.73 -5.45 -1.72
C TYR A 343 11.33 -5.53 -0.31
N TYR A 344 12.64 -5.31 -0.24
CA TYR A 344 13.40 -5.23 0.99
C TYR A 344 14.23 -3.95 1.00
N THR A 345 14.34 -3.31 2.17
CA THR A 345 15.18 -2.13 2.36
C THR A 345 16.68 -2.51 2.29
N PRO A 346 17.59 -1.52 2.17
CA PRO A 346 19.03 -1.78 2.15
C PRO A 346 19.55 -2.59 3.34
N SER A 347 18.98 -2.42 4.53
CA SER A 347 19.36 -3.19 5.72
C SER A 347 18.70 -4.59 5.79
N GLY A 348 17.99 -5.00 4.74
CA GLY A 348 17.29 -6.29 4.66
C GLY A 348 15.94 -6.35 5.36
N ARG A 349 15.32 -5.21 5.73
CA ARG A 349 13.98 -5.24 6.34
C ARG A 349 12.93 -5.55 5.28
N LEU A 350 12.04 -6.48 5.60
CA LEU A 350 10.84 -6.72 4.82
C LEU A 350 9.83 -5.61 5.11
N ILE A 351 9.41 -4.88 4.07
CA ILE A 351 8.40 -3.81 4.19
C ILE A 351 6.98 -4.40 4.34
N GLN A 352 6.73 -5.62 3.86
CA GLN A 352 5.38 -6.19 3.82
C GLN A 352 4.81 -6.39 5.24
N ARG A 353 3.63 -5.81 5.47
CA ARG A 353 2.78 -6.15 6.63
C ARG A 353 1.89 -7.35 6.31
N ASP A 354 1.71 -8.21 7.30
CA ASP A 354 0.74 -9.29 7.25
C ASP A 354 -0.54 -8.84 7.96
N TYR A 355 -1.57 -8.49 7.17
CA TYR A 355 -2.86 -8.05 7.70
C TYR A 355 -3.76 -9.22 8.11
N ARG A 356 -3.45 -10.44 7.66
CA ARG A 356 -4.22 -11.66 7.96
C ARG A 356 -3.79 -12.26 9.30
N ASP A 357 -2.50 -12.16 9.62
CA ASP A 357 -1.93 -12.65 10.89
C ASP A 357 -1.83 -11.53 11.94
N LYS A 358 -2.84 -11.45 12.81
CA LYS A 358 -2.89 -10.46 13.91
C LYS A 358 -1.70 -10.57 14.88
N SER A 359 -1.03 -11.73 14.95
CA SER A 359 0.17 -11.87 15.81
C SER A 359 1.37 -11.08 15.31
N LYS A 360 1.38 -10.72 14.02
CA LYS A 360 2.43 -9.94 13.35
C LYS A 360 2.04 -8.49 13.09
N ALA A 361 1.02 -7.97 13.78
CA ALA A 361 0.54 -6.60 13.56
C ALA A 361 1.63 -5.53 13.71
N GLU A 362 2.66 -5.81 14.52
CA GLU A 362 3.80 -4.94 14.79
C GLU A 362 4.99 -5.14 13.81
N GLU A 363 4.91 -6.03 12.82
CA GLU A 363 5.98 -6.32 11.86
C GLU A 363 5.72 -5.72 10.47
N GLY A 364 6.75 -5.19 9.79
CA GLY A 364 6.66 -4.58 8.46
C GLY A 364 6.45 -3.06 8.47
N GLY A 365 6.40 -2.43 7.30
CA GLY A 365 6.40 -0.97 7.14
C GLY A 365 7.74 -0.33 7.51
N ILE A 366 7.84 0.96 7.23
CA ILE A 366 8.94 1.83 7.65
C ILE A 366 8.53 2.51 8.95
N PHE A 367 9.33 2.30 9.99
CA PHE A 367 9.15 2.98 11.27
C PHE A 367 9.89 4.32 11.23
N PRO A 368 9.27 5.41 11.69
CA PRO A 368 9.93 6.70 11.75
C PRO A 368 11.06 6.69 12.78
N ASP A 369 12.13 7.43 12.51
CA ASP A 369 13.17 7.76 13.50
C ASP A 369 12.58 8.59 14.65
N VAL A 370 11.66 9.51 14.33
CA VAL A 370 10.97 10.36 15.28
C VAL A 370 9.47 10.19 15.10
N GLU A 371 8.84 9.42 16.00
CA GLU A 371 7.41 9.13 15.96
C GLU A 371 6.62 10.32 16.51
N VAL A 372 5.75 10.85 15.66
CA VAL A 372 4.77 11.89 16.00
C VAL A 372 3.40 11.35 15.62
N ILE A 373 2.63 10.94 16.64
CA ILE A 373 1.26 10.47 16.43
C ILE A 373 0.34 11.68 16.35
N VAL A 374 -0.29 11.85 15.19
CA VAL A 374 -1.32 12.86 14.98
C VAL A 374 -2.68 12.19 15.08
N PRO A 375 -3.64 12.73 15.86
CA PRO A 375 -5.02 12.26 15.82
C PRO A 375 -5.57 12.35 14.40
N ALA A 376 -6.34 11.35 13.96
CA ALA A 376 -6.82 11.25 12.58
C ALA A 376 -7.51 12.53 12.07
N GLU A 377 -8.25 13.23 12.93
CA GLU A 377 -8.94 14.48 12.56
C GLU A 377 -8.00 15.67 12.37
N GLU A 378 -6.93 15.75 13.15
CA GLU A 378 -5.89 16.75 12.95
C GLU A 378 -5.10 16.42 11.68
N GLU A 379 -4.81 15.15 11.45
CA GLU A 379 -4.14 14.68 10.24
C GLU A 379 -4.94 15.03 8.98
N VAL A 380 -6.26 14.91 9.07
CA VAL A 380 -7.22 15.35 8.06
C VAL A 380 -7.15 16.86 7.84
N LYS A 381 -7.13 17.68 8.90
CA LYS A 381 -7.02 19.15 8.75
C LYS A 381 -5.71 19.52 8.07
N VAL A 382 -4.60 18.92 8.53
CA VAL A 382 -3.27 19.07 7.94
C VAL A 382 -3.26 18.66 6.48
N PHE A 383 -3.94 17.57 6.12
CA PHE A 383 -4.06 17.15 4.73
C PHE A 383 -4.92 18.10 3.89
N MET A 384 -6.06 18.53 4.41
CA MET A 384 -6.98 19.44 3.71
C MET A 384 -6.36 20.81 3.46
N GLN A 385 -5.40 21.24 4.28
CA GLN A 385 -4.68 22.49 4.06
C GLN A 385 -3.87 22.47 2.75
N TYR A 386 -3.58 21.29 2.16
CA TYR A 386 -2.96 21.19 0.83
C TYR A 386 -3.78 21.95 -0.24
N ASN A 387 -5.10 22.13 -0.05
CA ASN A 387 -5.93 22.99 -0.93
C ASN A 387 -5.42 24.42 -1.06
N ASN A 388 -4.83 24.96 0.00
CA ASN A 388 -4.43 26.36 0.09
C ASN A 388 -2.99 26.60 -0.35
N ILE A 389 -2.24 25.53 -0.63
CA ILE A 389 -0.80 25.56 -0.84
C ILE A 389 -0.33 24.87 -2.12
N VAL A 390 -1.25 24.19 -2.81
CA VAL A 390 -1.07 23.66 -4.16
C VAL A 390 -1.04 24.82 -5.15
N HIS A 391 0.16 25.14 -5.67
CA HIS A 391 0.29 25.95 -6.88
C HIS A 391 -0.37 25.20 -8.03
N THR A 392 -1.17 25.89 -8.85
CA THR A 392 -1.70 25.35 -10.11
C THR A 392 -1.09 26.14 -11.28
N PRO A 393 -0.37 25.51 -12.22
CA PRO A 393 0.22 26.16 -13.38
C PRO A 393 -0.82 26.95 -14.15
N GLY A 394 -0.49 28.21 -14.44
CA GLY A 394 -1.38 29.14 -15.11
C GLY A 394 -2.42 29.81 -14.20
N LYS A 395 -2.40 29.56 -12.89
CA LYS A 395 -3.15 30.34 -11.90
C LYS A 395 -2.23 31.17 -11.02
N LYS A 396 -2.74 32.30 -10.55
CA LYS A 396 -2.07 33.17 -9.59
C LYS A 396 -1.85 32.37 -8.31
N ASP A 397 -0.63 32.42 -7.77
CA ASP A 397 -0.31 31.81 -6.48
C ASP A 397 -1.33 32.22 -5.42
N PRO A 398 -1.89 31.29 -4.64
CA PRO A 398 -2.66 31.66 -3.46
C PRO A 398 -1.80 32.53 -2.52
N GLU A 399 -2.39 33.28 -1.60
CA GLU A 399 -1.62 33.79 -0.45
C GLU A 399 -1.32 32.61 0.48
N VAL A 400 -0.29 31.84 0.10
CA VAL A 400 0.01 30.50 0.61
C VAL A 400 0.52 30.58 2.06
N LYS A 401 -0.35 30.34 3.06
CA LYS A 401 0.07 30.04 4.44
C LYS A 401 -0.51 28.69 4.87
N PHE A 402 0.32 27.86 5.50
CA PHE A 402 -0.20 26.74 6.27
C PHE A 402 -1.09 27.32 7.38
N THR A 403 -2.36 26.93 7.40
CA THR A 403 -3.34 27.44 8.38
C THR A 403 -3.48 26.52 9.56
N GLU A 404 -3.08 25.26 9.40
CA GLU A 404 -3.19 24.24 10.43
C GLU A 404 -1.84 24.02 11.10
N LYS A 405 -1.88 23.71 12.39
CA LYS A 405 -0.69 23.26 13.12
C LYS A 405 -0.34 21.86 12.64
N ASP A 406 0.88 21.68 12.13
CA ASP A 406 1.37 20.40 11.66
C ASP A 406 2.53 19.93 12.53
N PRO A 407 2.26 19.15 13.60
CA PRO A 407 3.29 18.75 14.55
C PRO A 407 4.37 17.86 13.93
N VAL A 408 4.08 17.18 12.82
CA VAL A 408 5.04 16.32 12.11
C VAL A 408 6.04 17.20 11.34
N LEU A 409 5.52 18.17 10.58
CA LEU A 409 6.33 19.15 9.87
C LEU A 409 7.13 20.02 10.84
N ASP A 410 6.49 20.53 11.90
CA ASP A 410 7.12 21.34 12.94
C ASP A 410 8.32 20.60 13.55
N LYS A 411 8.14 19.32 13.90
CA LYS A 411 9.21 18.48 14.47
C LYS A 411 10.38 18.31 13.50
N ALA A 412 10.10 18.07 12.21
CA ALA A 412 11.14 17.96 11.21
C ALA A 412 11.92 19.27 11.02
N VAL A 413 11.21 20.40 10.98
CA VAL A 413 11.81 21.74 10.85
C VAL A 413 12.65 22.11 12.08
N GLU A 414 12.19 21.79 13.29
CA GLU A 414 12.97 21.99 14.52
C GLU A 414 14.32 21.28 14.47
N VAL A 415 14.33 20.03 13.98
CA VAL A 415 15.56 19.24 13.85
C VAL A 415 16.45 19.79 12.74
N LEU A 416 15.90 20.07 11.56
CA LEU A 416 16.67 20.61 10.42
C LEU A 416 17.27 21.99 10.68
N THR A 417 16.61 22.81 11.51
CA THR A 417 17.08 24.15 11.88
C THR A 417 17.96 24.17 13.13
N GLY A 418 18.23 23.00 13.74
CA GLY A 418 19.08 22.86 14.92
C GLY A 418 18.46 23.36 16.23
N LYS A 419 17.14 23.62 16.25
CA LYS A 419 16.40 23.96 17.49
C LYS A 419 16.28 22.75 18.43
N LEU A 420 16.32 21.55 17.87
CA LEU A 420 16.30 20.28 18.58
C LEU A 420 17.33 19.35 17.92
N SER A 421 18.16 18.64 18.70
CA SER A 421 19.06 17.64 18.11
C SER A 421 18.24 16.41 17.65
N LEU A 422 18.74 15.69 16.64
CA LEU A 422 18.08 14.47 16.18
C LEU A 422 18.10 13.39 17.27
N GLU A 423 19.17 13.31 18.05
CA GLU A 423 19.32 12.39 19.17
C GLU A 423 18.27 12.66 20.26
N ASP A 424 18.06 13.93 20.63
CA ASP A 424 17.04 14.31 21.61
C ASP A 424 15.63 14.03 21.07
N ALA A 425 15.37 14.33 19.80
CA ALA A 425 14.09 14.02 19.16
C ALA A 425 13.79 12.52 19.17
N LYS A 426 14.79 11.68 18.85
CA LYS A 426 14.72 10.21 18.92
C LYS A 426 14.44 9.74 20.35
N ALA A 427 15.16 10.29 21.33
CA ALA A 427 14.97 9.93 22.75
C ALA A 427 13.57 10.32 23.28
N GLN A 428 13.06 11.49 22.89
CA GLN A 428 11.70 11.92 23.23
C GLN A 428 10.66 10.97 22.61
N SER A 429 10.83 10.61 21.33
CA SER A 429 9.98 9.66 20.63
C SER A 429 9.95 8.30 21.31
N GLN A 430 11.11 7.74 21.66
CA GLN A 430 11.21 6.45 22.35
C GLN A 430 10.50 6.45 23.70
N LYS A 431 10.73 7.48 24.53
CA LYS A 431 10.03 7.63 25.82
C LYS A 431 8.51 7.71 25.66
N ALA A 432 8.02 8.43 24.65
CA ALA A 432 6.59 8.51 24.36
C ALA A 432 6.01 7.15 23.92
N ALA A 433 6.75 6.39 23.09
CA ALA A 433 6.34 5.06 22.67
C ALA A 433 6.27 4.06 23.84
N GLU A 434 7.27 4.07 24.73
CA GLU A 434 7.29 3.25 25.95
C GLU A 434 6.11 3.56 26.88
N ALA A 435 5.82 4.85 27.10
CA ALA A 435 4.68 5.28 27.90
C ALA A 435 3.34 4.78 27.32
N ARG A 436 3.16 4.88 25.99
CA ARG A 436 1.96 4.36 25.31
C ARG A 436 1.83 2.84 25.44
N LYS A 437 2.95 2.10 25.34
CA LYS A 437 2.96 0.65 25.51
C LYS A 437 2.53 0.26 26.93
N ALA A 438 3.09 0.92 27.94
CA ALA A 438 2.72 0.72 29.34
C ALA A 438 1.22 1.02 29.59
N GLU A 439 0.67 2.08 28.98
CA GLU A 439 -0.75 2.41 29.10
C GLU A 439 -1.66 1.35 28.45
N LYS A 440 -1.28 0.82 27.28
CA LYS A 440 -2.01 -0.28 26.61
C LYS A 440 -2.01 -1.55 27.46
N GLU A 441 -0.87 -1.92 28.03
CA GLU A 441 -0.73 -3.09 28.91
C GLU A 441 -1.57 -2.93 30.18
N ALA A 442 -1.55 -1.73 30.80
CA ALA A 442 -2.37 -1.43 31.96
C ALA A 442 -3.88 -1.51 31.66
N LYS A 443 -4.32 -1.04 30.49
CA LYS A 443 -5.72 -1.16 30.04
C LYS A 443 -6.10 -2.63 29.80
N GLN A 444 -5.24 -3.42 29.16
CA GLN A 444 -5.50 -4.85 28.94
C GLN A 444 -5.60 -5.64 30.25
N ASN A 445 -4.75 -5.34 31.24
CA ASN A 445 -4.82 -5.99 32.55
C ASN A 445 -6.10 -5.63 33.29
N LYS A 446 -6.52 -4.36 33.31
CA LYS A 446 -7.81 -3.95 33.90
C LYS A 446 -9.01 -4.65 33.25
N THR A 447 -8.99 -4.85 31.93
CA THR A 447 -10.06 -5.57 31.23
C THR A 447 -10.07 -7.06 31.57
N LYS A 448 -8.90 -7.69 31.79
CA LYS A 448 -8.80 -9.08 32.26
C LYS A 448 -9.28 -9.24 33.70
N ASP A 449 -8.93 -8.32 34.58
CA ASP A 449 -9.35 -8.33 35.98
C ASP A 449 -10.88 -8.15 36.10
N ALA A 450 -11.46 -7.23 35.32
CA ALA A 450 -12.91 -7.03 35.25
C ALA A 450 -13.66 -8.26 34.69
N ALA A 451 -13.07 -8.98 33.71
CA ALA A 451 -13.64 -10.20 33.18
C ALA A 451 -13.57 -11.37 34.19
N ALA A 452 -12.51 -11.44 35.00
CA ALA A 452 -12.37 -12.43 36.06
C ALA A 452 -13.40 -12.21 37.19
N GLU A 453 -13.62 -10.96 37.63
CA GLU A 453 -14.62 -10.63 38.65
C GLU A 453 -16.07 -10.94 38.22
N THR A 454 -16.38 -10.89 36.91
CA THR A 454 -17.71 -11.30 36.41
C THR A 454 -17.92 -12.82 36.32
N SER A 455 -16.84 -13.61 36.37
CA SER A 455 -16.91 -15.08 36.30
C SER A 455 -17.08 -15.77 37.67
N ASP A 456 -16.82 -15.03 38.76
CA ASP A 456 -16.95 -15.51 40.15
C ASP A 456 -18.29 -15.15 40.83
N ALA A 457 -19.28 -14.69 40.07
CA ALA A 457 -20.63 -14.48 40.61
C ALA A 457 -21.32 -15.85 40.85
N PRO A 458 -21.65 -16.22 42.10
CA PRO A 458 -22.25 -17.52 42.38
C PRO A 458 -23.63 -17.63 41.71
N ALA A 459 -23.81 -18.71 40.94
CA ALA A 459 -25.08 -19.08 40.34
C ALA A 459 -26.16 -19.11 41.44
N LYS A 460 -27.05 -18.10 41.44
CA LYS A 460 -28.26 -18.14 42.26
C LYS A 460 -29.13 -19.26 41.73
N THR A 461 -29.17 -20.35 42.48
CA THR A 461 -30.17 -21.41 42.43
C THR A 461 -31.56 -20.75 42.44
N GLN A 462 -32.23 -20.75 41.29
CA GLN A 462 -33.66 -20.49 41.23
C GLN A 462 -34.36 -21.70 41.83
N GLY A 463 -34.81 -21.54 43.08
CA GLY A 463 -35.73 -22.45 43.73
C GLY A 463 -37.06 -22.44 42.98
N ALA A 464 -37.52 -23.65 42.67
CA ALA A 464 -38.88 -23.92 42.23
C ALA A 464 -39.87 -23.52 43.33
N GLU A 465 -40.93 -22.78 42.97
CA GLU A 465 -42.18 -22.84 43.71
C GLU A 465 -43.38 -22.52 42.80
N LYS A 466 -44.19 -23.58 42.61
CA LYS A 466 -45.63 -23.70 42.31
C LYS A 466 -46.24 -23.05 41.07
#